data_AF-A0A2K8XLZ9-F1
#
_entry.id   AF-A0A2K8XLZ9-F1
#
_cell.length_a   1.000
_cell.length_b   1.000
_cell.length_c   1.000
_cell.angle_alpha   90.00
_cell.angle_beta   90.00
_cell.angle_gamma   90.00
#
_symmetry.space_group_name_H-M   'P 1'
#
loop_
_entity.id
_entity.type
_entity.pdbx_description
1 polymer ?
#
loop_
_entity_poly.entity_id
_entity_poly.type
_entity_poly.pdbx_seq_one_letter_code
_entity_poly.pdbx_strand_id
1 'polypeptide(L)'
;MNKKYFYLFFFGFFFLPSIKALNMEVTPNYSSFIEYNYQDNRILIKKIKAKLNALEKKRERLMVLKKWSDSNENNYLLKINKLRDSLEELGESSTKKLDADEVIKKLQKQLKFLNNARVNKNAKEIWTIKDDSIYEKKASILIDSIIKLRIKKE
;
A
#
# COMPACT_ATOMS: atom_id res chain seq x y z
N MET A 1 -74.52 -1.52 28.36
CA MET A 1 -73.22 -1.90 28.97
C MET A 1 -72.67 -0.71 29.75
N ASN A 2 -72.49 -0.89 31.06
CA ASN A 2 -72.15 0.20 31.98
C ASN A 2 -70.73 0.74 31.72
N LYS A 3 -70.64 2.01 31.27
CA LYS A 3 -69.38 2.73 30.97
C LYS A 3 -68.44 2.90 32.17
N LYS A 4 -68.84 2.48 33.38
CA LYS A 4 -68.02 2.54 34.60
C LYS A 4 -66.86 1.54 34.63
N TYR A 5 -66.94 0.43 33.87
CA TYR A 5 -65.91 -0.61 33.92
C TYR A 5 -64.79 -0.47 32.89
N PHE A 6 -64.93 0.42 31.89
CA PHE A 6 -63.89 0.64 30.89
C PHE A 6 -62.65 1.36 31.46
N TYR A 7 -62.87 2.29 32.39
CA TYR A 7 -61.78 3.04 33.04
C TYR A 7 -61.02 2.22 34.09
N LEU A 8 -61.63 1.20 34.68
CA LEU A 8 -60.97 0.28 35.61
C LEU A 8 -59.94 -0.63 34.92
N PHE A 9 -60.16 -0.97 33.64
CA PHE A 9 -59.23 -1.78 32.86
C PHE A 9 -58.02 -0.95 32.36
N PHE A 10 -58.22 0.33 32.03
CA PHE A 10 -57.14 1.20 31.53
C PHE A 10 -56.31 1.87 32.63
N PHE A 11 -56.87 2.16 33.82
CA PHE A 11 -56.10 2.76 34.91
C PHE A 11 -55.46 1.75 35.88
N GLY A 12 -55.91 0.49 35.90
CA GLY A 12 -55.36 -0.54 36.77
C GLY A 12 -54.01 -1.12 36.31
N PHE A 13 -53.66 -0.96 35.03
CA PHE A 13 -52.43 -1.54 34.45
C PHE A 13 -51.23 -0.57 34.44
N PHE A 14 -51.47 0.74 34.56
CA PHE A 14 -50.42 1.76 34.48
C PHE A 14 -49.86 2.21 35.85
N PHE A 15 -50.41 1.73 36.96
CA PHE A 15 -50.02 2.14 38.32
C PHE A 15 -49.83 0.98 39.30
N LEU A 16 -49.40 -0.21 38.85
CA LEU A 16 -48.86 -1.20 39.79
C LEU A 16 -47.38 -0.88 40.07
N PRO A 17 -47.01 -0.47 41.30
CA PRO A 17 -45.62 -0.29 41.66
C PRO A 17 -44.93 -1.66 41.77
N SER A 18 -43.86 -1.82 41.00
CA SER A 18 -42.71 -2.71 41.22
C SER A 18 -42.93 -3.91 42.16
N ILE A 19 -43.50 -5.01 41.64
CA ILE A 19 -43.38 -6.31 42.30
C ILE A 19 -42.04 -6.92 41.89
N LYS A 20 -41.07 -6.73 42.79
CA LYS A 20 -39.89 -7.57 43.03
C LYS A 20 -38.97 -7.81 41.83
N ALA A 21 -37.89 -7.04 41.80
CA ALA A 21 -36.60 -7.51 41.31
C ALA A 21 -36.23 -8.78 42.09
N LEU A 22 -36.62 -9.93 41.54
CA LEU A 22 -36.01 -11.19 41.87
C LEU A 22 -34.61 -11.12 41.24
N ASN A 23 -33.58 -11.09 42.09
CA ASN A 23 -32.20 -11.26 41.69
C ASN A 23 -32.02 -12.65 41.06
N MET A 24 -32.45 -12.81 39.82
CA MET A 24 -31.77 -13.73 38.92
C MET A 24 -30.49 -12.99 38.54
N GLU A 25 -29.38 -13.39 39.14
CA GLU A 25 -28.06 -13.24 38.52
C GLU A 25 -28.11 -13.96 37.18
N VAL A 26 -28.67 -13.28 36.18
CA VAL A 26 -28.39 -13.57 34.80
C VAL A 26 -26.96 -13.10 34.64
N THR A 27 -26.01 -14.01 34.90
CA THR A 27 -24.63 -13.83 34.46
C THR A 27 -24.72 -13.43 33.00
N PRO A 28 -24.38 -12.18 32.64
CA PRO A 28 -24.40 -11.84 31.25
C PRO A 28 -23.14 -12.50 30.70
N ASN A 29 -23.29 -13.68 30.12
CA ASN A 29 -22.36 -14.16 29.11
C ASN A 29 -22.50 -13.20 27.93
N TYR A 30 -21.99 -11.97 28.10
CA TYR A 30 -21.45 -11.19 27.02
C TYR A 30 -20.28 -12.00 26.49
N SER A 31 -20.57 -13.03 25.70
CA SER A 31 -19.70 -13.34 24.58
C SER A 31 -19.68 -12.06 23.76
N SER A 32 -18.71 -11.20 24.06
CA SER A 32 -18.37 -10.05 23.24
C SER A 32 -17.97 -10.63 21.89
N PHE A 33 -18.95 -10.83 21.01
CA PHE A 33 -18.69 -10.99 19.60
C PHE A 33 -18.09 -9.65 19.18
N ILE A 34 -16.76 -9.59 19.19
CA ILE A 34 -16.01 -8.52 18.56
C ILE A 34 -16.30 -8.72 17.07
N GLU A 35 -17.36 -8.07 16.60
CA GLU A 35 -17.68 -7.99 15.20
C GLU A 35 -16.60 -7.10 14.57
N TYR A 36 -15.54 -7.74 14.07
CA TYR A 36 -14.51 -7.06 13.29
C TYR A 36 -15.17 -6.56 12.00
N ASN A 37 -15.54 -5.29 11.98
CA ASN A 37 -15.99 -4.62 10.77
C ASN A 37 -14.80 -4.51 9.80
N TYR A 38 -14.67 -5.49 8.90
CA TYR A 38 -13.71 -5.43 7.82
C TYR A 38 -14.17 -4.40 6.79
N GLN A 39 -13.77 -3.14 6.96
CA GLN A 39 -13.94 -2.12 5.93
C GLN A 39 -13.05 -2.44 4.72
N ASP A 40 -13.64 -2.45 3.53
CA ASP A 40 -12.90 -2.61 2.29
C ASP A 40 -12.07 -1.35 1.98
N ASN A 41 -10.79 -1.41 2.35
CA ASN A 41 -9.84 -0.31 2.14
C ASN A 41 -9.31 -0.22 0.70
N ARG A 42 -9.77 -1.06 -0.24
CA ARG A 42 -9.26 -1.08 -1.63
C ARG A 42 -9.39 0.26 -2.34
N ILE A 43 -10.48 0.99 -2.13
CA ILE A 43 -10.68 2.32 -2.76
C ILE A 43 -9.65 3.32 -2.23
N LEU A 44 -9.39 3.29 -0.92
CA LEU A 44 -8.43 4.18 -0.28
C LEU A 44 -7.00 3.87 -0.75
N ILE A 45 -6.63 2.58 -0.81
CA ILE A 45 -5.38 2.09 -1.38
C ILE A 45 -5.19 2.60 -2.82
N LYS A 46 -6.21 2.43 -3.68
CA LYS A 46 -6.18 2.93 -5.07
C LYS A 46 -5.94 4.44 -5.13
N LYS A 47 -6.59 5.22 -4.27
CA LYS A 47 -6.41 6.68 -4.20
C LYS A 47 -5.00 7.06 -3.76
N ILE A 48 -4.42 6.38 -2.77
CA ILE A 48 -3.06 6.65 -2.29
C ILE A 48 -2.03 6.32 -3.38
N LYS A 49 -2.16 5.17 -4.05
CA LYS A 49 -1.32 4.82 -5.22
C LYS A 49 -1.41 5.85 -6.35
N ALA A 50 -2.61 6.33 -6.66
CA ALA A 50 -2.79 7.36 -7.66
C ALA A 50 -2.07 8.67 -7.28
N LYS A 51 -2.12 9.05 -6.00
CA LYS A 51 -1.38 10.23 -5.48
C LYS A 51 0.13 10.05 -5.60
N LEU A 52 0.67 8.88 -5.26
CA LEU A 52 2.11 8.58 -5.41
C LEU A 52 2.56 8.73 -6.87
N ASN A 53 1.80 8.16 -7.82
CA ASN A 53 2.10 8.27 -9.25
C ASN A 53 2.02 9.73 -9.74
N ALA A 54 1.03 10.50 -9.28
CA ALA A 54 0.92 11.91 -9.62
C ALA A 54 2.11 12.74 -9.10
N LEU A 55 2.61 12.44 -7.89
CA LEU A 55 3.79 13.08 -7.33
C LEU A 55 5.06 12.74 -8.13
N GLU A 56 5.22 11.47 -8.51
CA GLU A 56 6.34 11.02 -9.35
C GLU A 56 6.35 11.73 -10.71
N LYS A 57 5.22 11.77 -11.42
CA LYS A 57 5.09 12.51 -12.69
C LYS A 57 5.36 14.00 -12.53
N LYS A 58 4.93 14.60 -11.42
CA LYS A 58 5.20 16.02 -11.14
C LYS A 58 6.70 16.26 -10.94
N ARG A 59 7.38 15.37 -10.21
CA ARG A 59 8.83 15.41 -10.02
C ARG A 59 9.57 15.29 -11.35
N GLU A 60 9.23 14.30 -12.18
CA GLU A 60 9.82 14.12 -13.50
C GLU A 60 9.67 15.37 -14.37
N ARG A 61 8.47 15.95 -14.45
CA ARG A 61 8.22 17.20 -15.19
C ARG A 61 9.09 18.36 -14.69
N LEU A 62 9.20 18.53 -13.37
CA LEU A 62 10.00 19.62 -12.79
C LEU A 62 11.51 19.41 -12.99
N MET A 63 11.99 18.16 -12.97
CA MET A 63 13.38 17.84 -13.31
C MET A 63 13.68 18.17 -14.78
N VAL A 64 12.79 17.80 -15.71
CA VAL A 64 12.93 18.15 -17.14
C VAL A 64 12.98 19.66 -17.34
N LEU A 65 12.14 20.41 -16.62
CA LEU A 65 12.12 21.87 -16.66
C LEU A 65 13.28 22.53 -15.89
N LYS A 66 14.19 21.76 -15.27
CA LYS A 66 15.27 22.25 -14.39
C LYS A 66 14.76 23.17 -13.25
N LYS A 67 13.51 22.96 -12.81
CA LYS A 67 12.86 23.67 -11.69
C LYS A 67 12.86 22.84 -10.40
N TRP A 68 13.57 21.72 -10.41
CA TRP A 68 13.71 20.85 -9.25
C TRP A 68 14.88 21.33 -8.38
N SER A 69 14.64 21.41 -7.08
CA SER A 69 15.61 21.90 -6.09
C SER A 69 15.66 20.93 -4.91
N ASP A 70 16.69 21.02 -4.09
CA ASP A 70 16.87 20.14 -2.94
C ASP A 70 15.74 20.29 -1.91
N SER A 71 15.22 21.52 -1.74
CA SER A 71 14.03 21.76 -0.91
C SER A 71 12.79 21.06 -1.46
N ASN A 72 12.63 21.00 -2.79
CA ASN A 72 11.54 20.26 -3.43
C ASN A 72 11.72 18.74 -3.26
N GLU A 73 12.95 18.23 -3.33
CA GLU A 73 13.26 16.81 -3.12
C GLU A 73 12.95 16.39 -1.68
N ASN A 74 13.40 17.15 -0.68
CA ASN A 74 13.11 16.86 0.73
C ASN A 74 11.60 16.84 1.01
N ASN A 75 10.86 17.84 0.51
CA ASN A 75 9.40 17.89 0.64
C ASN A 75 8.70 16.74 -0.09
N TYR A 76 9.22 16.31 -1.24
CA TYR A 76 8.71 15.16 -1.97
C TYR A 76 8.92 13.86 -1.19
N LEU A 77 10.13 13.64 -0.65
CA LEU A 77 10.45 12.46 0.15
C LEU A 77 9.55 12.35 1.38
N LEU A 78 9.35 13.46 2.11
CA LEU A 78 8.42 13.50 3.25
C LEU A 78 6.99 13.08 2.87
N LYS A 79 6.50 13.58 1.73
CA LYS A 79 5.14 13.26 1.24
C LYS A 79 5.04 11.81 0.78
N ILE A 80 6.07 11.28 0.13
CA ILE A 80 6.11 9.88 -0.31
C ILE A 80 6.14 8.95 0.90
N ASN A 81 7.00 9.22 1.88
CA ASN A 81 7.11 8.39 3.07
C ASN A 81 5.79 8.34 3.82
N LYS A 82 5.15 9.50 4.08
CA LYS A 82 3.82 9.54 4.70
C LYS A 82 2.77 8.71 3.95
N LEU A 83 2.77 8.76 2.62
CA LEU A 83 1.83 7.98 1.80
C LEU A 83 2.16 6.47 1.80
N ARG A 84 3.44 6.10 1.92
CA ARG A 84 3.88 4.70 2.05
C ARG A 84 3.50 4.14 3.41
N ASP A 85 3.72 4.90 4.48
CA ASP A 85 3.32 4.52 5.84
C ASP A 85 1.80 4.28 5.89
N SER A 86 1.01 5.18 5.28
CA SER A 86 -0.45 4.98 5.16
C SER A 86 -0.84 3.75 4.33
N LEU A 87 -0.03 3.29 3.37
CA LEU A 87 -0.31 2.03 2.67
C LEU A 87 0.00 0.82 3.55
N GLU A 88 1.09 0.89 4.31
CA GLU A 88 1.50 -0.15 5.25
C GLU A 88 0.46 -0.35 6.36
N GLU A 89 -0.06 0.74 6.93
CA GLU A 89 -1.17 0.71 7.89
C GLU A 89 -2.44 0.06 7.32
N LEU A 90 -2.69 0.21 6.02
CA LEU A 90 -3.86 -0.38 5.34
C LEU A 90 -3.65 -1.86 4.96
N GLY A 91 -2.57 -2.48 5.42
CA GLY A 91 -2.25 -3.88 5.14
C GLY A 91 -1.62 -4.09 3.77
N GLU A 92 -1.31 -3.02 3.04
CA GLU A 92 -0.51 -3.10 1.83
C GLU A 92 0.96 -3.10 2.23
N SER A 93 1.40 -4.25 2.75
CA SER A 93 2.81 -4.49 3.06
C SER A 93 3.68 -4.03 1.89
N SER A 94 4.62 -3.14 2.20
CA SER A 94 5.51 -2.54 1.20
C SER A 94 6.05 -3.65 0.30
N THR A 95 5.85 -3.49 -1.01
CA THR A 95 6.44 -4.29 -2.09
C THR A 95 7.14 -5.55 -1.59
N LYS A 96 6.43 -6.71 -1.61
CA LYS A 96 6.96 -8.05 -1.27
C LYS A 96 8.47 -8.01 -1.33
N LYS A 97 9.14 -7.92 -0.17
CA LYS A 97 10.58 -7.71 -0.08
C LYS A 97 11.20 -8.87 -0.86
N LEU A 98 11.61 -8.59 -2.09
CA LEU A 98 12.04 -9.64 -3.00
C LEU A 98 13.25 -10.26 -2.33
N ASP A 99 13.20 -11.58 -2.14
CA ASP A 99 14.37 -12.29 -1.66
C ASP A 99 15.53 -12.05 -2.63
N ALA A 100 16.76 -12.15 -2.15
CA ALA A 100 17.96 -11.87 -2.94
C ALA A 100 17.94 -12.65 -4.27
N ASP A 101 17.42 -13.88 -4.25
CA ASP A 101 17.26 -14.73 -5.42
C ASP A 101 16.21 -14.22 -6.42
N GLU A 102 15.08 -13.67 -5.92
CA GLU A 102 14.06 -13.06 -6.78
C GLU A 102 14.58 -11.76 -7.41
N VAL A 103 15.38 -10.97 -6.67
CA VAL A 103 16.08 -9.79 -7.19
C VAL A 103 17.07 -10.19 -8.29
N ILE A 104 17.89 -11.21 -8.05
CA ILE A 104 18.86 -11.73 -9.03
C ILE A 104 18.13 -12.21 -10.29
N LYS A 105 17.05 -12.99 -10.18
CA LYS A 105 16.27 -13.46 -11.33
C LYS A 105 15.68 -12.30 -12.14
N LYS A 106 15.19 -11.26 -11.46
CA LYS A 106 14.62 -10.07 -12.12
C LYS A 106 15.71 -9.30 -12.87
N LEU A 107 16.88 -9.14 -12.26
CA LEU A 107 18.05 -8.50 -12.89
C LEU A 107 18.56 -9.30 -14.08
N GLN A 108 18.67 -10.63 -13.97
CA GLN A 108 19.04 -11.52 -15.08
C GLN A 108 18.05 -11.41 -16.25
N LYS A 109 16.75 -11.34 -15.97
CA LYS A 109 15.71 -11.16 -17.00
C LYS A 109 15.86 -9.81 -17.72
N GLN A 110 16.14 -8.74 -16.98
CA GLN A 110 16.40 -7.41 -17.55
C GLN A 110 17.69 -7.41 -18.40
N LEU A 111 18.75 -8.05 -17.93
CA LEU A 111 20.01 -8.23 -18.67
C LEU A 111 19.79 -9.00 -19.98
N LYS A 112 19.03 -10.10 -19.93
CA LYS A 112 18.66 -10.88 -21.13
C LYS A 112 17.86 -10.04 -22.12
N PHE A 113 16.90 -9.25 -21.64
CA PHE A 113 16.12 -8.34 -22.49
C PHE A 113 17.02 -7.29 -23.16
N LEU A 114 17.93 -6.67 -22.42
CA LEU A 114 18.88 -5.70 -22.97
C LEU A 114 19.84 -6.35 -23.99
N ASN A 115 20.32 -7.56 -23.73
CA ASN A 115 21.19 -8.27 -24.67
C ASN A 115 20.43 -8.68 -25.93
N ASN A 116 19.19 -9.14 -25.81
CA ASN A 116 18.34 -9.45 -26.97
C ASN A 116 18.01 -8.18 -27.77
N ALA A 117 17.77 -7.04 -27.10
CA ALA A 117 17.59 -5.76 -27.76
C ALA A 117 18.85 -5.31 -28.49
N ARG A 118 20.05 -5.54 -27.92
CA ARG A 118 21.34 -5.32 -28.58
C ARG A 118 21.48 -6.20 -29.83
N VAL A 119 21.31 -7.51 -29.70
CA VAL A 119 21.42 -8.46 -30.83
C VAL A 119 20.43 -8.11 -31.95
N ASN A 120 19.19 -7.77 -31.60
CA ASN A 120 18.18 -7.37 -32.58
C ASN A 120 18.46 -6.01 -33.24
N LYS A 121 19.15 -5.09 -32.56
CA LYS A 121 19.57 -3.81 -33.13
C LYS A 121 20.84 -3.96 -33.99
N ASN A 122 21.80 -4.77 -33.57
CA ASN A 122 22.98 -5.16 -34.37
C ASN A 122 22.59 -5.88 -35.67
N ALA A 123 21.50 -6.66 -35.65
CA ALA A 123 20.97 -7.33 -36.83
C ALA A 123 20.27 -6.38 -37.83
N LYS A 124 20.00 -5.12 -37.45
CA LYS A 124 19.24 -4.15 -38.26
C LYS A 124 20.02 -2.87 -38.61
N GLU A 125 21.06 -2.48 -37.87
CA GLU A 125 21.86 -1.28 -38.12
C GLU A 125 23.36 -1.55 -37.87
N ILE A 126 24.24 -0.90 -38.65
CA ILE A 126 25.70 -0.97 -38.52
C ILE A 126 26.09 -0.28 -37.19
N TRP A 127 26.30 -1.08 -36.15
CA TRP A 127 26.68 -0.65 -34.80
C TRP A 127 28.09 -0.06 -34.79
N THR A 128 28.30 1.02 -34.03
CA THR A 128 29.60 1.72 -33.98
C THR A 128 30.36 1.45 -32.68
N ILE A 129 31.69 1.60 -32.71
CA ILE A 129 32.58 1.45 -31.54
C ILE A 129 32.16 2.36 -30.37
N LYS A 130 31.53 3.50 -30.69
CA LYS A 130 31.03 4.46 -29.69
C LYS A 130 29.83 3.89 -28.90
N ASP A 131 28.97 3.11 -29.56
CA ASP A 131 27.82 2.46 -28.93
C ASP A 131 28.26 1.31 -28.01
N ASP A 132 29.31 0.57 -28.39
CA ASP A 132 29.93 -0.45 -27.53
C ASP A 132 30.50 0.14 -26.24
N SER A 133 31.21 1.27 -26.33
CA SER A 133 31.75 1.94 -25.14
C SER A 133 30.66 2.39 -24.16
N ILE A 134 29.52 2.87 -24.67
CA ILE A 134 28.38 3.26 -23.83
C ILE A 134 27.77 2.03 -23.15
N TYR A 135 27.71 0.91 -23.86
CA TYR A 135 27.17 -0.34 -23.34
C TYR A 135 28.08 -0.94 -22.26
N GLU A 136 29.39 -1.00 -22.49
CA GLU A 136 30.37 -1.48 -21.51
C GLU A 136 30.31 -0.67 -20.21
N LYS A 137 30.21 0.66 -20.30
CA LYS A 137 30.03 1.52 -19.12
C LYS A 137 28.77 1.15 -18.32
N LYS A 138 27.65 0.90 -19.00
CA LYS A 138 26.39 0.52 -18.34
C LYS A 138 26.46 -0.88 -17.73
N ALA A 139 27.12 -1.82 -18.40
CA ALA A 139 27.32 -3.18 -17.91
C ALA A 139 28.22 -3.20 -16.66
N SER A 140 29.31 -2.40 -16.66
CA SER A 140 30.23 -2.29 -15.54
C SER A 140 29.53 -1.77 -14.26
N ILE A 141 28.71 -0.72 -14.38
CA ILE A 141 27.91 -0.19 -13.25
C ILE A 141 26.96 -1.26 -12.67
N LEU A 142 26.38 -2.09 -13.54
CA LEU A 142 25.51 -3.20 -13.14
C LEU A 142 26.28 -4.30 -12.39
N ILE A 143 27.46 -4.68 -12.89
CA ILE A 143 28.32 -5.69 -12.26
C ILE A 143 28.80 -5.21 -10.89
N ASP A 144 29.25 -3.97 -10.76
CA ASP A 144 29.66 -3.38 -9.50
C ASP A 144 28.53 -3.37 -8.46
N SER A 145 27.31 -3.10 -8.92
CA SER A 145 26.13 -3.13 -8.06
C SER A 145 25.84 -4.56 -7.56
N ILE A 146 26.03 -5.58 -8.40
CA ILE A 146 25.90 -6.99 -8.02
C ILE A 146 26.98 -7.40 -7.00
N ILE A 147 28.24 -7.01 -7.24
CA ILE A 147 29.36 -7.33 -6.34
C ILE A 147 29.16 -6.68 -4.97
N LYS A 148 28.79 -5.39 -4.92
CA LYS A 148 28.50 -4.68 -3.65
C LYS A 148 27.37 -5.32 -2.86
N LEU A 149 26.33 -5.82 -3.54
CA LEU A 149 25.24 -6.55 -2.88
C LEU A 149 25.69 -7.90 -2.33
N ARG A 150 26.66 -8.57 -2.98
CA ARG A 150 27.19 -9.86 -2.54
C ARG A 150 28.16 -9.72 -1.35
N ILE A 151 28.96 -8.65 -1.29
CA ILE A 151 29.90 -8.37 -0.18
C ILE A 151 29.18 -8.02 1.13
N LYS A 152 28.01 -7.36 1.06
CA LYS A 152 27.21 -6.98 2.25
C LYS A 152 26.53 -8.16 2.98
N LYS A 153 26.77 -9.41 2.56
CA LYS A 153 26.14 -10.62 3.10
C LYS A 153 27.01 -11.38 4.11
N GLU A 154 28.13 -10.78 4.54
CA GLU A 154 28.92 -11.15 5.73
C GLU A 154 28.60 -10.22 6.89
#